data_AF-A0A8R7RAC3-F1
#
_entry.id   AF-A0A8R7RAC3-F1
#
_cell.length_a   1.000
_cell.length_b   1.000
_cell.length_c   1.000
_cell.angle_alpha   90.00
_cell.angle_beta   90.00
_cell.angle_gamma   90.00
#
_symmetry.space_group_name_H-M   'P 1'
#
loop_
_entity.id
_entity.type
_entity.pdbx_description
1 polymer ?
#
loop_
_entity_poly.entity_id
_entity_poly.type
_entity_poly.pdbx_seq_one_letter_code
_entity_poly.pdbx_strand_id
1 'polypeptide(L)'
;MEREGGISPRMSPLAQVRDAGNLLSRAGFALPGVDVDRYTVKYNSALELVEHLRAMAETNALFQRSPILKRDTALATAAIYQSMFGLEDGTIPATFQVIYMTGWKEHSSQQKPKRRGSATVSFGDIRKQFGSNQD
;
A
#
# COMPACT_ATOMS: atom_id res chain seq x y z
N MET A 1 18.12 23.70 9.97
CA MET A 1 19.37 23.98 9.22
C MET A 1 20.61 23.34 9.85
N GLU A 2 20.47 22.55 10.93
CA GLU A 2 21.47 22.51 12.01
C GLU A 2 22.77 21.71 11.76
N ARG A 3 22.85 20.78 10.80
CA ARG A 3 24.09 19.98 10.56
C ARG A 3 24.57 19.92 9.11
N GLU A 4 23.65 19.81 8.15
CA GLU A 4 24.02 19.64 6.73
C GLU A 4 23.57 20.79 5.82
N GLY A 5 22.64 21.64 6.25
CA GLY A 5 22.09 22.71 5.40
C GLY A 5 21.48 22.17 4.09
N GLY A 6 20.96 23.08 3.26
CA GLY A 6 20.46 22.74 1.92
C GLY A 6 19.06 22.12 1.85
N ILE A 7 18.52 22.12 0.63
CA ILE A 7 17.23 21.51 0.28
C ILE A 7 17.53 20.35 -0.65
N SER A 8 17.17 19.14 -0.23
CA SER A 8 17.26 17.94 -1.07
C SER A 8 15.99 17.11 -0.91
N PRO A 9 15.50 16.46 -1.99
CA PRO A 9 14.33 15.61 -1.91
C PRO A 9 14.69 14.34 -1.12
N ARG A 10 13.93 14.07 -0.05
CA ARG A 10 14.27 13.05 0.95
C ARG A 10 13.42 11.78 0.84
N MET A 11 12.20 11.88 0.32
CA MET A 11 11.27 10.77 0.19
C MET A 11 10.67 10.72 -1.21
N SER A 12 10.57 9.52 -1.77
CA SER A 12 9.78 9.27 -2.98
C SER A 12 8.28 9.43 -2.69
N PRO A 13 7.44 9.71 -3.71
CA PRO A 13 6.00 9.66 -3.55
C PRO A 13 5.57 8.27 -3.05
N LEU A 14 4.72 8.26 -2.02
CA LEU A 14 4.16 7.01 -1.48
C LEU A 14 2.92 6.62 -2.28
N ALA A 15 2.85 5.36 -2.70
CA ALA A 15 1.70 4.83 -3.42
C ALA A 15 0.48 4.77 -2.49
N GLN A 16 -0.66 5.28 -2.96
CA GLN A 16 -1.94 5.12 -2.28
C GLN A 16 -2.75 3.96 -2.88
N VAL A 17 -3.72 3.44 -2.14
CA VAL A 17 -4.67 2.40 -2.60
C VAL A 17 -5.35 2.79 -3.91
N ARG A 18 -5.71 4.07 -4.03
CA ARG A 18 -6.31 4.62 -5.25
C ARG A 18 -5.35 4.54 -6.43
N ASP A 19 -4.07 4.81 -6.23
CA ASP A 19 -3.06 4.77 -7.28
C ASP A 19 -2.88 3.34 -7.80
N ALA A 20 -2.89 2.36 -6.89
CA ALA A 20 -2.85 0.93 -7.22
C ALA A 20 -4.06 0.49 -8.07
N GLY A 21 -5.29 0.88 -7.70
CA GLY A 21 -6.49 0.57 -8.48
C GLY A 21 -6.51 1.23 -9.86
N ASN A 22 -6.08 2.49 -9.92
CA ASN A 22 -5.92 3.23 -11.17
C ASN A 22 -4.86 2.56 -12.08
N LEU A 23 -3.75 2.08 -11.49
CA LEU A 23 -2.69 1.38 -12.22
C LEU A 23 -3.22 0.09 -12.87
N LEU A 24 -3.92 -0.75 -12.11
CA LEU A 24 -4.50 -2.00 -12.63
C LEU A 24 -5.47 -1.74 -13.80
N SER A 25 -6.33 -0.74 -13.64
CA SER A 25 -7.30 -0.35 -14.67
C SER A 25 -6.60 0.15 -15.94
N ARG A 26 -5.55 0.98 -15.79
CA ARG A 26 -4.75 1.47 -16.92
C ARG A 26 -3.92 0.38 -17.59
N ALA A 27 -3.50 -0.62 -16.84
CA ALA A 27 -2.80 -1.79 -17.35
C ALA A 27 -3.73 -2.79 -18.07
N GLY A 28 -5.04 -2.53 -18.10
CA GLY A 28 -6.02 -3.35 -18.83
C GLY A 28 -6.50 -4.60 -18.07
N PHE A 29 -6.31 -4.65 -16.75
CA PHE A 29 -6.90 -5.69 -15.92
C PHE A 29 -8.38 -5.38 -15.63
N ALA A 30 -9.22 -6.40 -15.72
CA ALA A 30 -10.61 -6.41 -15.31
C ALA A 30 -10.75 -6.87 -13.85
N LEU A 31 -11.86 -6.48 -13.21
CA LEU A 31 -12.18 -6.82 -11.81
C LEU A 31 -11.01 -6.54 -10.84
N PRO A 32 -10.48 -5.30 -10.78
CA PRO A 32 -9.35 -4.98 -9.91
C PRO A 32 -9.77 -5.08 -8.44
N GLY A 33 -9.05 -5.89 -7.67
CA GLY A 33 -9.12 -5.98 -6.21
C GLY A 33 -7.85 -5.39 -5.62
N VAL A 34 -7.99 -4.43 -4.70
CA VAL A 34 -6.85 -3.85 -3.99
C VAL A 34 -7.11 -3.93 -2.50
N ASP A 35 -6.24 -4.64 -1.80
CA ASP A 35 -6.29 -4.82 -0.35
C ASP A 35 -5.05 -4.22 0.29
N VAL A 36 -5.15 -3.80 1.55
CA VAL A 36 -4.02 -3.24 2.30
C VAL A 36 -3.94 -3.88 3.67
N ASP A 37 -2.79 -4.48 3.94
CA ASP A 37 -2.44 -4.92 5.28
C ASP A 37 -1.47 -3.93 5.93
N ARG A 38 -1.65 -3.74 7.23
CA ARG A 38 -0.79 -2.87 8.04
C ARG A 38 -0.17 -3.67 9.17
N TYR A 39 1.16 -3.67 9.23
CA TYR A 39 1.93 -4.36 10.24
C TYR A 39 2.77 -3.36 11.03
N THR A 40 2.70 -3.41 12.34
CA THR A 40 3.59 -2.64 13.22
C THR A 40 4.64 -3.58 13.79
N VAL A 41 5.90 -3.35 13.46
CA VAL A 41 7.05 -4.14 13.92
C VAL A 41 7.85 -3.28 14.89
N LYS A 42 8.27 -3.89 16.01
CA LYS A 42 9.11 -3.25 17.02
C LYS A 42 10.58 -3.58 16.76
N TYR A 43 11.45 -2.58 16.79
CA TYR A 43 12.90 -2.71 16.64
C TYR A 43 13.61 -2.26 17.92
N ASN A 44 14.78 -2.80 18.22
CA ASN A 44 15.51 -2.43 19.43
C ASN A 44 16.23 -1.10 19.30
N SER A 45 16.49 -0.65 18.06
CA SER A 45 17.11 0.65 17.79
C SER A 45 16.74 1.21 16.42
N ALA A 46 16.93 2.51 16.23
CA ALA A 46 16.74 3.17 14.94
C ALA A 46 17.73 2.66 13.88
N LEU A 47 18.92 2.23 14.29
CA LEU A 47 19.93 1.68 13.37
C LEU A 47 19.49 0.32 12.82
N GLU A 48 18.93 -0.54 13.67
CA GLU A 48 18.39 -1.84 13.26
C GLU A 48 17.24 -1.68 12.25
N LEU A 49 16.34 -0.71 12.49
CA LEU A 49 15.29 -0.34 11.53
C LEU A 49 15.90 0.09 10.17
N VAL A 50 16.92 0.94 10.18
CA VAL A 50 17.58 1.42 8.95
C VAL A 50 18.26 0.27 8.19
N GLU A 51 18.91 -0.64 8.90
CA GLU A 51 19.52 -1.83 8.29
C GLU A 51 18.46 -2.74 7.65
N HIS A 52 17.33 -2.95 8.33
CA HIS A 52 16.23 -3.72 7.77
C HIS A 52 15.64 -3.07 6.52
N LEU A 53 15.40 -1.75 6.53
CA LEU A 53 14.93 -1.02 5.34
C LEU A 53 15.91 -1.14 4.16
N ARG A 54 17.24 -1.11 4.42
CA ARG A 54 18.23 -1.36 3.37
C ARG A 54 18.16 -2.77 2.81
N ALA A 55 17.96 -3.78 3.67
CA ALA A 55 17.79 -5.16 3.23
C ALA A 55 16.52 -5.35 2.38
N MET A 56 15.46 -4.59 2.66
CA MET A 56 14.24 -4.51 1.85
C MET A 56 14.39 -3.69 0.56
N ALA A 57 15.58 -3.16 0.28
CA ALA A 57 15.86 -2.23 -0.82
C ALA A 57 15.07 -0.89 -0.76
N GLU A 58 14.55 -0.52 0.41
CA GLU A 58 13.83 0.74 0.67
C GLU A 58 14.81 1.92 0.86
N THR A 59 15.71 2.09 -0.11
CA THR A 59 16.69 3.18 -0.14
C THR A 59 16.21 4.32 -1.03
N ASN A 60 16.66 5.55 -0.74
CA ASN A 60 16.26 6.72 -1.52
C ASN A 60 16.66 6.55 -3.01
N ALA A 61 15.67 6.48 -3.91
CA ALA A 61 15.86 6.27 -5.35
C ALA A 61 15.86 7.58 -6.18
N LEU A 62 15.86 8.75 -5.53
CA LEU A 62 15.79 10.04 -6.22
C LEU A 62 17.12 10.42 -6.87
N PHE A 63 17.07 10.99 -8.08
CA PHE A 63 18.26 11.43 -8.82
C PHE A 63 19.06 12.52 -8.09
N GLN A 64 18.38 13.45 -7.42
CA GLN A 64 18.99 14.57 -6.70
C GLN A 64 19.25 14.27 -5.22
N ARG A 65 19.37 13.00 -4.84
CA ARG A 65 19.65 12.61 -3.44
C ARG A 65 21.09 12.99 -3.05
N SER A 66 21.29 13.24 -1.75
CA SER A 66 22.67 13.25 -1.22
C SER A 66 23.21 11.81 -1.21
N PRO A 67 24.37 11.54 -1.81
CA PRO A 67 24.96 10.20 -1.82
C PRO A 67 25.61 9.81 -0.49
N ILE A 68 25.94 10.80 0.35
CA ILE A 68 26.68 10.60 1.60
C ILE A 68 25.81 11.06 2.78
N LEU A 69 25.75 10.22 3.81
CA LEU A 69 25.18 10.54 5.11
C LEU A 69 26.33 10.68 6.12
N LYS A 70 26.46 11.84 6.77
CA LYS A 70 27.49 12.03 7.80
C LYS A 70 27.16 11.22 9.06
N ARG A 71 28.19 10.68 9.72
CA ARG A 71 28.06 9.88 10.94
C ARG A 71 27.36 10.65 12.07
N ASP A 72 27.72 11.90 12.28
CA ASP A 72 27.11 12.75 13.32
C ASP A 72 25.62 12.99 13.07
N THR A 73 25.23 13.15 11.80
CA THR A 73 23.82 13.27 11.40
C THR A 73 23.07 11.97 11.69
N ALA A 74 23.66 10.81 11.40
CA ALA A 74 23.06 9.51 11.66
C ALA A 74 22.86 9.27 13.17
N LEU A 75 23.87 9.57 13.99
CA LEU A 75 23.80 9.43 15.44
C LEU A 75 22.76 10.37 16.06
N ALA A 76 22.74 11.64 15.64
CA ALA A 76 21.74 12.60 16.10
C ALA A 76 20.32 12.19 15.71
N THR A 77 20.15 11.69 14.48
CA THR A 77 18.85 11.17 14.01
C THR A 77 18.38 10.01 14.86
N ALA A 78 19.26 9.05 15.17
CA ALA A 78 18.90 7.90 15.99
C ALA A 78 18.44 8.32 17.41
N ALA A 79 19.14 9.26 18.04
CA ALA A 79 18.77 9.78 19.36
C ALA A 79 17.42 10.50 19.35
N ILE A 80 17.20 11.37 18.35
CA ILE A 80 15.93 12.09 18.18
C ILE A 80 14.78 11.12 17.87
N TYR A 81 15.04 10.11 17.04
CA TYR A 81 14.03 9.12 16.67
C TYR A 81 13.59 8.29 17.89
N GLN A 82 14.55 7.88 18.72
CA GLN A 82 14.26 7.22 19.99
C GLN A 82 13.47 8.11 20.95
N SER A 83 13.83 9.40 21.08
CA SER A 83 13.14 10.28 22.04
C SER A 83 11.72 10.65 21.61
N MET A 84 11.43 10.65 20.30
CA MET A 84 10.09 11.00 19.78
C MET A 84 9.17 9.79 19.67
N PHE A 85 9.69 8.61 19.33
CA PHE A 85 8.88 7.44 18.97
C PHE A 85 9.19 6.19 19.81
N GLY A 86 10.20 6.22 20.67
CA GLY A 86 10.51 5.11 21.57
C GLY A 86 9.35 4.80 22.50
N LEU A 87 9.06 3.51 22.65
CA LEU A 87 8.09 2.99 23.61
C LEU A 87 8.72 2.83 25.00
N GLU A 88 7.89 2.59 26.01
CA GLU A 88 8.33 2.38 27.40
C GLU A 88 9.28 1.19 27.56
N ASP A 89 9.16 0.18 26.68
CA ASP A 89 10.05 -0.99 26.62
C ASP A 89 11.41 -0.70 25.94
N GLY A 90 11.64 0.54 25.52
CA GLY A 90 12.85 0.97 24.83
C GLY A 90 12.87 0.65 23.33
N THR A 91 11.86 -0.06 22.81
CA THR A 91 11.77 -0.38 21.38
C THR A 91 11.21 0.78 20.57
N ILE A 92 11.42 0.75 19.25
CA ILE A 92 10.86 1.72 18.31
C ILE A 92 9.87 1.01 17.38
N PRO A 93 8.61 1.47 17.31
CA PRO A 93 7.61 0.91 16.43
C PRO A 93 7.76 1.50 15.01
N ALA A 94 7.84 0.64 14.00
CA ALA A 94 7.73 1.04 12.60
C ALA A 94 6.52 0.35 11.96
N THR A 95 5.73 1.14 11.23
CA THR A 95 4.51 0.66 10.58
C THR A 95 4.73 0.48 9.09
N PHE A 96 4.55 -0.74 8.62
CA PHE A 96 4.65 -1.13 7.22
C PHE A 96 3.25 -1.33 6.64
N GLN A 97 3.06 -0.91 5.39
CA GLN A 97 1.83 -1.15 4.65
C GLN A 97 2.17 -2.00 3.43
N VAL A 98 1.48 -3.13 3.29
CA VAL A 98 1.60 -4.02 2.14
C VAL A 98 0.33 -3.87 1.32
N ILE A 99 0.49 -3.44 0.07
CA ILE A 99 -0.62 -3.25 -0.86
C ILE A 99 -0.66 -4.47 -1.78
N TYR A 100 -1.75 -5.23 -1.70
CA TYR A 100 -2.02 -6.34 -2.59
C TYR A 100 -2.84 -5.85 -3.77
N MET A 101 -2.40 -6.20 -4.97
CA MET A 101 -3.06 -5.84 -6.22
C MET A 101 -3.40 -7.10 -6.98
N THR A 102 -4.68 -7.36 -7.16
CA THR A 102 -5.20 -8.49 -7.93
C THR A 102 -6.05 -7.98 -9.08
N GLY A 103 -5.96 -8.65 -10.22
CA GLY A 103 -6.70 -8.26 -11.41
C GLY A 103 -6.66 -9.39 -12.43
N TRP A 104 -7.71 -9.48 -13.24
CA TRP A 104 -7.90 -10.54 -14.20
C TRP A 104 -7.74 -10.01 -15.60
N LYS A 105 -7.06 -10.76 -16.47
CA LYS A 105 -7.13 -10.50 -17.90
C LYS A 105 -8.46 -11.05 -18.41
N GLU A 106 -9.18 -10.29 -19.23
CA GLU A 106 -10.43 -10.77 -19.83
C GLU A 106 -10.21 -12.09 -20.56
N HIS A 107 -11.04 -13.08 -20.25
CA HIS A 107 -11.07 -14.36 -20.96
C HIS A 107 -12.26 -14.39 -21.93
N SER A 108 -12.13 -15.09 -23.06
CA SER A 108 -13.19 -15.19 -24.08
C SER A 108 -14.49 -15.82 -23.54
N SER A 109 -14.38 -16.68 -22.53
CA SER A 109 -15.53 -17.31 -21.86
C SER A 109 -16.20 -16.42 -20.80
N GLN A 110 -15.70 -15.21 -20.56
CA GLN A 110 -16.25 -14.33 -19.55
C GLN A 110 -17.63 -13.82 -19.97
N GLN A 111 -18.60 -13.91 -19.05
CA GLN A 111 -19.96 -13.55 -19.36
C GLN A 111 -20.08 -12.05 -19.66
N LYS A 112 -20.51 -11.75 -20.88
CA LYS A 112 -20.74 -10.37 -21.31
C LYS A 112 -22.08 -9.86 -20.78
N PRO A 113 -22.17 -8.59 -20.37
CA PRO A 113 -23.45 -7.99 -20.03
C PRO A 113 -24.44 -8.17 -21.18
N LYS A 114 -25.66 -8.63 -20.87
CA LYS A 114 -26.72 -8.72 -21.89
C LYS A 114 -27.09 -7.32 -22.40
N ARG A 115 -27.53 -7.24 -23.66
CA ARG A 115 -27.97 -5.97 -24.26
C ARG A 115 -29.08 -5.33 -23.42
N ARG A 116 -29.02 -4.02 -23.20
CA ARG A 116 -30.10 -3.29 -22.49
C ARG A 116 -31.46 -3.58 -23.15
N GLY A 117 -32.47 -3.91 -22.34
CA GLY A 117 -33.81 -4.26 -22.81
C GLY A 117 -34.01 -5.73 -23.23
N SER A 118 -32.99 -6.60 -23.09
CA SER A 118 -33.11 -8.04 -23.38
C SER A 118 -33.58 -8.90 -22.20
N ALA A 119 -34.16 -8.28 -21.17
CA ALA A 119 -34.72 -8.98 -20.04
C ALA A 119 -35.89 -9.86 -20.50
N THR A 120 -35.80 -11.17 -20.27
CA THR A 120 -36.80 -12.17 -20.71
C THR A 120 -37.69 -12.65 -19.56
N VAL A 121 -37.38 -12.24 -18.33
CA VAL A 121 -38.03 -12.71 -17.10
C VAL A 121 -38.39 -11.49 -16.26
N SER A 122 -39.63 -11.40 -15.80
CA SER A 122 -40.06 -10.34 -14.89
C SER A 122 -39.82 -10.71 -13.43
N PHE A 123 -39.68 -9.72 -12.55
CA PHE A 123 -39.58 -9.97 -11.10
C PHE A 123 -40.81 -10.71 -10.53
N GLY A 124 -41.98 -10.56 -11.18
CA GLY A 124 -43.19 -11.31 -10.81
C GLY A 124 -43.08 -12.80 -11.12
N ASP A 125 -42.38 -13.18 -12.19
CA ASP A 125 -42.15 -14.57 -12.55
C ASP A 125 -41.15 -15.23 -11.60
N ILE A 126 -40.12 -14.48 -11.18
CA ILE A 126 -39.16 -14.91 -10.15
C ILE A 126 -39.90 -15.18 -8.83
N ARG A 127 -40.84 -14.32 -8.42
CA ARG A 127 -41.64 -14.53 -7.20
C ARG A 127 -42.43 -15.84 -7.23
N LYS A 128 -42.96 -16.24 -8.37
CA LYS A 128 -43.68 -17.53 -8.52
C LYS A 128 -42.75 -18.73 -8.40
N GLN A 129 -41.49 -18.57 -8.80
CA GLN A 129 -40.49 -19.64 -8.81
C GLN A 129 -39.86 -19.86 -7.42
N PHE A 130 -39.75 -18.82 -6.60
CA PHE A 130 -39.17 -18.88 -5.25
C PHE A 130 -40.21 -18.77 -4.11
N GLY A 131 -41.46 -18.44 -4.43
CA GLY A 131 -42.54 -18.22 -3.45
C GLY A 131 -43.33 -19.46 -3.04
N SER A 132 -42.87 -20.67 -3.36
CA SER A 132 -43.56 -21.92 -2.99
C SER A 132 -42.97 -22.56 -1.72
N ASN A 133 -42.68 -21.75 -0.69
CA ASN A 133 -42.33 -22.20 0.65
C ASN A 133 -42.76 -21.12 1.66
N GLN A 134 -44.06 -21.04 1.95
CA GLN A 134 -44.68 -20.61 3.22
C GLN A 134 -46.19 -20.45 2.98
N ASP A 135 -46.90 -21.56 3.09
CA ASP A 135 -47.99 -21.83 4.05
C ASP A 135 -48.67 -23.16 3.67
#